data_AF-A0A7V3WPL6-F1
#
_entry.id   AF-A0A7V3WPL6-F1
#
_cell.length_a   1.000
_cell.length_b   1.000
_cell.length_c   1.000
_cell.angle_alpha   90.00
_cell.angle_beta   90.00
_cell.angle_gamma   90.00
#
_symmetry.space_group_name_H-M   'P 1'
#
loop_
_entity.id
_entity.type
_entity.pdbx_description
1 polymer ?
#
loop_
_entity_poly.entity_id
_entity_poly.type
_entity_poly.pdbx_seq_one_letter_code
_entity_poly.pdbx_strand_id
1 'polypeptide(L)'
;MQSRIVNLILLGLNLGLIGVVIFLVGLVQKERQQNTRVVFAPRTTTNTVTQIAVRKINATNLLALLASRQMSWAHLESTNYFVYVANLRAFGVPEETLRDIVVADVHKLYAQRRAAIRAQAPQPAYWQTASAWRASHSLPPELQAQLEALNQEERELLRQLLGIDPERELARFAEEPQADWAWRLSFLPAEKQDAVAELLRRYERLEQEVHRRAHGLLLDEDQRELRQLARAKEAELAQILSPEELEQYQLRYSPVADKVRHLLEGFNPTEEEFRTVFRLCKTLEEQLGDESASTDGKQAEARTQALQQAKAALEEEIRQALGPSRYAEYQRAQDEDYRALLQLAARFDLDPQIAGRVYDMKRAAQQQKQAVLTDPNLTDEQRRAALQAVAAETKRSVAELVGERVWNAYGKLAGQWIQDLAKAPELEPREVQIQTVPVPVPVFPPGIPPPPPGPFDVPPGLAPTQR
;
A
#
# COMPACT_ATOMS: atom_id res chain seq x y z
N MET A 1 -4.68 -55.49 25.64
CA MET A 1 -6.15 -55.49 25.40
C MET A 1 -6.75 -54.08 25.24
N GLN A 2 -6.16 -53.01 25.80
CA GLN A 2 -6.76 -51.67 25.80
C GLN A 2 -6.66 -50.89 24.46
N SER A 3 -5.67 -51.15 23.60
CA SER A 3 -5.53 -50.44 22.31
C SER A 3 -6.64 -50.77 21.29
N ARG A 4 -7.17 -51.99 21.31
CA ARG A 4 -8.28 -52.39 20.42
C ARG A 4 -9.60 -51.70 20.79
N ILE A 5 -9.81 -51.42 22.07
CA ILE A 5 -11.00 -50.72 22.57
C ILE A 5 -10.94 -49.24 22.18
N VAL A 6 -9.77 -48.60 22.31
CA VAL A 6 -9.56 -47.20 21.88
C VAL A 6 -9.75 -47.05 20.36
N ASN A 7 -9.23 -47.99 19.56
CA ASN A 7 -9.43 -47.96 18.11
C ASN A 7 -10.90 -48.19 17.71
N LEU A 8 -11.64 -49.03 18.44
CA LEU A 8 -13.09 -49.21 18.21
C LEU A 8 -13.90 -47.96 18.58
N ILE A 9 -13.52 -47.25 19.65
CA ILE A 9 -14.15 -45.99 20.04
C ILE A 9 -13.87 -44.89 19.00
N LEU A 10 -12.62 -44.77 18.53
CA LEU A 10 -12.26 -43.82 17.47
C LEU A 10 -12.93 -44.14 16.14
N LEU A 11 -13.10 -45.42 15.80
CA LEU A 11 -13.84 -45.85 14.61
C LEU A 11 -15.33 -45.48 14.74
N GLY A 12 -15.93 -45.68 15.91
CA GLY A 12 -17.30 -45.26 16.20
C GLY A 12 -17.49 -43.74 16.10
N LEU A 13 -16.52 -42.96 16.61
CA LEU A 13 -16.55 -41.50 16.53
C LEU A 13 -16.46 -41.01 15.08
N ASN A 14 -15.56 -41.60 14.27
CA ASN A 14 -15.42 -41.25 12.85
C ASN A 14 -16.67 -41.62 12.04
N LEU A 15 -17.30 -42.77 12.34
CA LEU A 15 -18.57 -43.14 11.70
C LEU A 15 -19.71 -42.20 12.07
N GLY A 16 -19.76 -41.74 13.33
CA GLY A 16 -20.71 -40.70 13.76
C GLY A 16 -20.49 -39.38 13.02
N LEU A 17 -19.23 -38.98 12.83
CA LEU A 17 -18.87 -37.74 12.13
C LEU A 17 -19.21 -37.81 10.64
N ILE A 18 -19.00 -38.96 10.00
CA ILE A 18 -19.44 -39.23 8.62
C ILE A 18 -20.98 -39.16 8.53
N GLY A 19 -21.70 -39.71 9.50
CA GLY A 19 -23.16 -39.62 9.56
C GLY A 19 -23.67 -38.18 9.65
N VAL A 20 -23.00 -37.33 10.45
CA VAL A 20 -23.33 -35.89 10.55
C VAL A 20 -23.01 -35.16 9.24
N VAL A 21 -21.89 -35.45 8.59
CA VAL A 21 -21.55 -34.87 7.29
C VAL A 21 -22.56 -35.28 6.21
N ILE A 22 -22.96 -36.55 6.17
CA ILE A 22 -24.00 -37.02 5.23
C ILE A 22 -25.34 -36.34 5.52
N PHE A 23 -25.70 -36.14 6.80
CA PHE A 23 -26.92 -35.44 7.19
C PHE A 23 -26.88 -33.94 6.79
N LEU A 24 -25.75 -33.26 7.00
CA LEU A 24 -25.56 -31.87 6.59
C LEU A 24 -25.54 -31.73 5.06
N VAL A 25 -24.89 -32.64 4.33
CA VAL A 25 -24.93 -32.67 2.86
C VAL A 25 -26.36 -32.95 2.37
N GLY A 26 -27.11 -33.81 3.05
CA GLY A 26 -28.52 -34.07 2.77
C GLY A 26 -29.41 -32.84 3.00
N LEU A 27 -29.16 -32.06 4.07
CA LEU A 27 -29.83 -30.78 4.32
C LEU A 27 -29.51 -29.73 3.23
N VAL A 28 -28.24 -29.60 2.86
CA VAL A 28 -27.79 -28.69 1.80
C VAL A 28 -28.32 -29.12 0.42
N GLN A 29 -28.41 -30.43 0.15
CA GLN A 29 -29.02 -30.94 -1.08
C GLN A 29 -30.54 -30.75 -1.09
N LYS A 30 -31.22 -30.86 0.06
CA LYS A 30 -32.67 -30.59 0.18
C LYS A 30 -32.99 -29.11 -0.01
N GLU A 31 -32.16 -28.20 0.54
CA GLU A 31 -32.23 -26.76 0.24
C GLU A 31 -31.90 -26.47 -1.22
N ARG A 32 -30.88 -27.11 -1.80
CA ARG A 32 -30.59 -27.01 -3.25
C ARG A 32 -31.74 -27.53 -4.10
N GLN A 33 -32.38 -28.65 -3.78
CA GLN A 33 -33.51 -29.16 -4.57
C GLN A 33 -34.76 -28.28 -4.44
N GLN A 34 -34.97 -27.62 -3.29
CA GLN A 34 -35.99 -26.58 -3.15
C GLN A 34 -35.64 -25.31 -3.96
N ASN A 35 -34.35 -24.98 -4.12
CA ASN A 35 -33.87 -23.88 -4.97
C ASN A 35 -33.71 -24.24 -6.46
N THR A 36 -33.76 -25.52 -6.87
CA THR A 36 -33.50 -25.94 -8.27
C THR A 36 -34.75 -26.41 -9.01
N ARG A 37 -35.94 -26.02 -8.56
CA ARG A 37 -37.14 -25.96 -9.43
C ARG A 37 -37.57 -24.51 -9.65
N VAL A 38 -36.63 -23.67 -10.03
CA VAL A 38 -36.93 -22.52 -10.88
C VAL A 38 -36.54 -22.92 -12.29
N VAL A 39 -37.51 -23.48 -13.02
CA VAL A 39 -37.41 -23.56 -14.48
C VAL A 39 -37.37 -22.11 -14.97
N PHE A 40 -36.19 -21.63 -15.35
CA PHE A 40 -36.06 -20.43 -16.14
C PHE A 40 -36.61 -20.72 -17.54
N ALA A 41 -37.93 -20.66 -17.68
CA ALA A 41 -38.50 -20.14 -18.91
C ALA A 41 -38.02 -18.68 -19.02
N PRO A 42 -37.63 -18.17 -20.21
CA PRO A 42 -37.21 -16.78 -20.36
C PRO A 42 -38.40 -15.87 -20.01
N ARG A 43 -38.46 -15.45 -18.75
CA ARG A 43 -39.34 -14.36 -18.31
C ARG A 43 -38.65 -13.09 -18.71
N THR A 44 -38.96 -12.64 -19.91
CA THR A 44 -39.00 -11.23 -20.24
C THR A 44 -39.80 -10.53 -19.14
N THR A 45 -39.13 -9.80 -18.26
CA THR A 45 -39.79 -8.94 -17.27
C THR A 45 -40.36 -7.73 -17.99
N THR A 46 -41.46 -7.93 -18.71
CA THR A 46 -42.45 -6.86 -18.89
C THR A 46 -43.19 -6.72 -17.56
N ASN A 47 -43.16 -5.53 -16.98
CA ASN A 47 -43.92 -5.15 -15.78
C ASN A 47 -45.31 -5.79 -15.79
N THR A 48 -45.56 -6.73 -14.87
CA THR A 48 -46.89 -7.30 -14.67
C THR A 48 -47.78 -6.21 -14.07
N VAL A 49 -48.61 -5.61 -14.91
CA VAL A 49 -49.80 -4.86 -14.50
C VAL A 49 -50.66 -5.80 -13.65
N THR A 50 -50.87 -5.42 -12.39
CA THR A 50 -51.85 -6.02 -11.48
C THR A 50 -53.21 -6.06 -12.16
N GLN A 51 -53.88 -7.22 -12.07
CA GLN A 51 -55.14 -7.53 -12.74
C GLN A 51 -56.16 -6.38 -12.65
N ILE A 52 -56.49 -5.79 -13.80
CA ILE A 52 -57.67 -4.95 -13.95
C ILE A 52 -58.85 -5.90 -14.07
N ALA A 53 -59.76 -5.87 -13.09
CA ALA A 53 -61.08 -6.46 -13.24
C ALA A 53 -61.75 -5.85 -14.47
N VAL A 54 -61.92 -6.67 -15.53
CA VAL A 54 -62.53 -6.24 -16.79
C VAL A 54 -64.03 -6.01 -16.54
N ARG A 55 -64.40 -4.77 -16.20
CA ARG A 55 -65.68 -4.24 -16.70
C ARG A 55 -65.50 -4.15 -18.22
N LYS A 56 -66.36 -4.82 -18.98
CA LYS A 56 -66.44 -4.66 -20.44
C LYS A 56 -66.70 -3.18 -20.75
N ILE A 57 -65.63 -2.44 -21.01
CA ILE A 57 -65.68 -1.13 -21.63
C ILE A 57 -65.40 -1.40 -23.11
N ASN A 58 -66.31 -0.97 -23.99
CA ASN A 58 -66.20 -1.19 -25.42
C ASN A 58 -64.85 -0.69 -25.95
N ALA A 59 -64.02 -1.62 -26.42
CA ALA A 59 -62.64 -1.39 -26.89
C ALA A 59 -62.55 -0.40 -28.07
N THR A 60 -63.67 -0.14 -28.74
CA THR A 60 -63.77 0.76 -29.89
C THR A 60 -63.51 2.23 -29.52
N ASN A 61 -63.87 2.67 -28.30
CA ASN A 61 -63.64 4.05 -27.87
C ASN A 61 -62.23 4.29 -27.34
N LEU A 62 -61.56 3.25 -26.81
CA LEU A 62 -60.22 3.35 -26.22
C LEU A 62 -59.14 3.31 -27.29
N LEU A 63 -59.31 2.50 -28.33
CA LEU A 63 -58.45 2.52 -29.52
C LEU A 63 -58.66 3.79 -30.36
N ALA A 64 -59.88 4.34 -30.43
CA ALA A 64 -60.13 5.65 -31.05
C ALA A 64 -59.55 6.82 -30.24
N LEU A 65 -59.47 6.71 -28.90
CA LEU A 65 -58.77 7.68 -28.03
C LEU A 65 -57.24 7.59 -28.13
N LEU A 66 -56.70 6.40 -28.38
CA LEU A 66 -55.26 6.17 -28.57
C LEU A 66 -54.81 6.52 -30.00
N ALA A 67 -55.66 6.30 -31.00
CA ALA A 67 -55.38 6.67 -32.40
C ALA A 67 -55.47 8.18 -32.66
N SER A 68 -56.15 8.95 -31.79
CA SER A 68 -56.30 10.41 -31.93
C SER A 68 -55.15 11.24 -31.35
N ARG A 69 -54.20 10.61 -30.65
CA ARG A 69 -52.95 11.26 -30.26
C ARG A 69 -51.88 10.87 -31.26
N GLN A 70 -51.51 11.80 -32.14
CA GLN A 70 -50.26 11.73 -32.89
C GLN A 70 -49.10 11.76 -31.89
N MET A 71 -48.78 10.60 -31.33
CA MET A 71 -47.73 10.43 -30.33
C MET A 71 -46.39 10.49 -31.03
N SER A 72 -45.65 11.56 -30.80
CA SER A 72 -44.25 11.65 -31.20
C SER A 72 -43.39 11.89 -29.96
N TRP A 73 -42.24 11.20 -29.90
CA TRP A 73 -41.23 11.38 -28.85
C TRP A 73 -40.79 12.84 -28.71
N ALA A 74 -40.85 13.60 -29.79
CA ALA A 74 -40.60 15.04 -29.82
C ALA A 74 -41.53 15.87 -28.91
N HIS A 75 -42.70 15.36 -28.52
CA HIS A 75 -43.59 16.04 -27.56
C HIS A 75 -43.30 15.68 -26.09
N LEU A 76 -42.51 14.63 -25.84
CA LEU A 76 -42.10 14.22 -24.50
C LEU A 76 -40.75 14.86 -24.14
N GLU A 77 -39.80 14.85 -25.07
CA GLU A 77 -38.45 15.36 -24.88
C GLU A 77 -38.46 16.89 -24.74
N SER A 78 -37.84 17.39 -23.68
CA SER A 78 -37.65 18.82 -23.46
C SER A 78 -36.28 19.03 -22.83
N THR A 79 -35.57 20.06 -23.28
CA THR A 79 -34.31 20.50 -22.68
C THR A 79 -34.48 21.05 -21.26
N ASN A 80 -35.71 21.38 -20.85
CA ASN A 80 -36.03 21.78 -19.49
C ASN A 80 -36.57 20.58 -18.69
N TYR A 81 -35.81 20.11 -17.71
CA TYR A 81 -36.16 18.97 -16.87
C TYR A 81 -37.51 19.12 -16.14
N PHE A 82 -37.93 20.33 -15.75
CA PHE A 82 -39.23 20.53 -15.12
C PHE A 82 -40.38 20.25 -16.09
N VAL A 83 -40.23 20.67 -17.35
CA VAL A 83 -41.21 20.40 -18.43
C VAL A 83 -41.16 18.93 -18.82
N TYR A 84 -39.96 18.35 -18.92
CA TYR A 84 -39.76 16.92 -19.22
C TYR A 84 -40.46 16.04 -18.19
N VAL A 85 -40.24 16.28 -16.89
CA VAL A 85 -40.91 15.56 -15.80
C VAL A 85 -42.42 15.74 -15.83
N ALA A 86 -42.92 16.96 -16.08
CA ALA A 86 -44.35 17.21 -16.21
C ALA A 86 -44.97 16.45 -17.40
N ASN A 87 -44.28 16.39 -18.53
CA ASN A 87 -44.70 15.64 -19.72
C ASN A 87 -44.75 14.13 -19.43
N LEU A 88 -43.74 13.58 -18.74
CA LEU A 88 -43.72 12.17 -18.33
C LEU A 88 -44.88 11.83 -17.36
N ARG A 89 -45.17 12.71 -16.40
CA ARG A 89 -46.32 12.54 -15.49
C ARG A 89 -47.65 12.62 -16.25
N ALA A 90 -47.79 13.58 -17.16
CA ALA A 90 -48.98 13.73 -18.00
C ALA A 90 -49.20 12.54 -18.96
N PHE A 91 -48.13 11.83 -19.30
CA PHE A 91 -48.15 10.60 -20.08
C PHE A 91 -48.57 9.37 -19.26
N GLY A 92 -48.60 9.47 -17.92
CA GLY A 92 -49.02 8.40 -17.03
C GLY A 92 -47.93 7.37 -16.73
N VAL A 93 -46.65 7.76 -16.86
CA VAL A 93 -45.51 6.92 -16.45
C VAL A 93 -45.57 6.69 -14.93
N PRO A 94 -45.42 5.45 -14.43
CA PRO A 94 -45.33 5.18 -12.99
C PRO A 94 -44.22 6.00 -12.33
N GLU A 95 -44.45 6.52 -11.13
CA GLU A 95 -43.52 7.45 -10.47
C GLU A 95 -42.14 6.82 -10.19
N GLU A 96 -42.07 5.50 -9.95
CA GLU A 96 -40.80 4.78 -9.78
C GLU A 96 -39.97 4.78 -11.07
N THR A 97 -40.58 4.42 -12.20
CA THR A 97 -39.93 4.45 -13.52
C THR A 97 -39.54 5.87 -13.93
N LEU A 98 -40.38 6.87 -13.61
CA LEU A 98 -40.06 8.27 -13.85
C LEU A 98 -38.79 8.68 -13.07
N ARG A 99 -38.68 8.29 -11.80
CA ARG A 99 -37.49 8.57 -10.99
C ARG A 99 -36.25 7.93 -11.59
N ASP A 100 -36.30 6.66 -11.95
CA ASP A 100 -35.14 5.95 -12.53
C ASP A 100 -34.66 6.63 -13.82
N ILE A 101 -35.59 7.02 -14.70
CA ILE A 101 -35.27 7.72 -15.97
C ILE A 101 -34.62 9.08 -15.68
N VAL A 102 -35.25 9.89 -14.83
CA VAL A 102 -34.80 11.28 -14.58
C VAL A 102 -33.48 11.29 -13.81
N VAL A 103 -33.31 10.43 -12.82
CA VAL A 103 -32.04 10.32 -12.08
C VAL A 103 -30.92 9.87 -13.02
N ALA A 104 -31.14 8.84 -13.84
CA ALA A 104 -30.12 8.38 -14.79
C ALA A 104 -29.72 9.45 -15.81
N ASP A 105 -30.68 10.20 -16.35
CA ASP A 105 -30.42 11.23 -17.37
C ASP A 105 -29.71 12.46 -16.79
N VAL A 106 -30.19 12.97 -15.64
CA VAL A 106 -29.51 14.05 -14.91
C VAL A 106 -28.10 13.61 -14.52
N HIS A 107 -27.95 12.40 -13.98
CA HIS A 107 -26.63 11.90 -13.60
C HIS A 107 -25.69 11.78 -14.79
N LYS A 108 -26.17 11.32 -15.95
CA LYS A 108 -25.38 11.26 -17.19
C LYS A 108 -24.92 12.64 -17.64
N LEU A 109 -25.79 13.65 -17.60
CA LEU A 109 -25.43 15.03 -17.94
C LEU A 109 -24.34 15.57 -16.99
N TYR A 110 -24.51 15.38 -15.69
CA TYR A 110 -23.55 15.85 -14.69
C TYR A 110 -22.24 15.04 -14.72
N ALA A 111 -22.27 13.74 -15.07
CA ALA A 111 -21.08 12.92 -15.28
C ALA A 111 -20.20 13.45 -16.43
N GLN A 112 -20.80 13.89 -17.53
CA GLN A 112 -20.07 14.51 -18.63
C GLN A 112 -19.38 15.82 -18.19
N ARG A 113 -20.08 16.63 -17.40
CA ARG A 113 -19.50 17.88 -16.84
C ARG A 113 -18.37 17.59 -15.86
N ARG A 114 -18.51 16.60 -14.98
CA ARG A 114 -17.42 16.14 -14.08
C ARG A 114 -16.20 15.69 -14.87
N ALA A 115 -16.40 14.90 -15.92
CA ALA A 115 -15.31 14.46 -16.80
C ALA A 115 -14.60 15.66 -17.45
N ALA A 116 -15.34 16.68 -17.89
CA ALA A 116 -14.77 17.90 -18.45
C ALA A 116 -13.96 18.73 -17.42
N ILE A 117 -14.38 18.76 -16.15
CA ILE A 117 -13.62 19.40 -15.06
C ILE A 117 -12.34 18.60 -14.77
N ARG A 118 -12.43 17.26 -14.65
CA ARG A 118 -11.26 16.41 -14.40
C ARG A 118 -10.25 16.46 -15.55
N ALA A 119 -10.71 16.58 -16.79
CA ALA A 119 -9.85 16.72 -17.96
C ALA A 119 -8.98 17.99 -17.94
N GLN A 120 -9.36 19.01 -17.16
CA GLN A 120 -8.56 20.23 -16.98
C GLN A 120 -7.39 20.04 -16.01
N ALA A 121 -7.36 18.95 -15.24
CA ALA A 121 -6.30 18.72 -14.28
C ALA A 121 -4.95 18.49 -15.01
N PRO A 122 -3.87 19.17 -14.57
CA PRO A 122 -2.58 19.05 -15.23
C PRO A 122 -2.05 17.62 -15.10
N GLN A 123 -1.43 17.11 -16.17
CA GLN A 123 -0.76 15.82 -16.11
C GLN A 123 0.46 15.88 -15.20
N PRO A 124 0.62 14.92 -14.29
CA PRO A 124 1.80 14.87 -13.46
C PRO A 124 3.03 14.54 -14.31
N ALA A 125 4.12 15.26 -14.04
CA ALA A 125 5.42 14.92 -14.57
C ALA A 125 5.84 13.55 -14.02
N TYR A 126 6.10 12.58 -14.89
CA TYR A 126 6.34 11.19 -14.46
C TYR A 126 7.62 11.02 -13.67
N TRP A 127 8.56 11.96 -13.80
CA TRP A 127 9.83 12.00 -13.07
C TRP A 127 9.71 12.61 -11.67
N GLN A 128 8.50 12.93 -11.19
CA GLN A 128 8.29 13.35 -9.79
C GLN A 128 8.57 12.20 -8.81
N THR A 129 8.99 12.55 -7.59
CA THR A 129 9.17 11.59 -6.49
C THR A 129 7.85 11.05 -5.95
N ALA A 130 7.88 10.03 -5.09
CA ALA A 130 6.68 9.33 -4.65
C ALA A 130 5.65 10.25 -3.98
N SER A 131 6.07 11.16 -3.09
CA SER A 131 5.13 12.08 -2.43
C SER A 131 4.54 13.09 -3.41
N ALA A 132 5.37 13.67 -4.28
CA ALA A 132 4.91 14.65 -5.29
C ALA A 132 3.98 13.99 -6.32
N TRP A 133 4.32 12.78 -6.76
CA TRP A 133 3.49 11.96 -7.65
C TRP A 133 2.13 11.63 -7.01
N ARG A 134 2.11 11.20 -5.75
CA ARG A 134 0.84 10.94 -5.04
C ARG A 134 0.01 12.22 -4.89
N ALA A 135 0.65 13.33 -4.55
CA ALA A 135 -0.03 14.62 -4.43
C ALA A 135 -0.61 15.11 -5.76
N SER A 136 0.07 14.84 -6.88
CA SER A 136 -0.38 15.26 -8.21
C SER A 136 -1.49 14.39 -8.80
N HIS A 137 -1.79 13.23 -8.19
CA HIS A 137 -3.02 12.47 -8.46
C HIS A 137 -4.25 13.04 -7.74
N SER A 138 -4.05 13.91 -6.75
CA SER A 138 -5.13 14.69 -6.16
C SER A 138 -5.45 15.87 -7.06
N LEU A 139 -6.74 16.13 -7.27
CA LEU A 139 -7.17 17.31 -8.01
C LEU A 139 -6.73 18.59 -7.28
N PRO A 140 -6.36 19.66 -8.00
CA PRO A 140 -6.14 20.98 -7.43
C PRO A 140 -7.36 21.44 -6.60
N PRO A 141 -7.17 22.20 -5.50
CA PRO A 141 -8.28 22.65 -4.64
C PRO A 141 -9.40 23.38 -5.40
N GLU A 142 -9.04 24.14 -6.44
CA GLU A 142 -9.99 24.85 -7.29
C GLU A 142 -10.89 23.90 -8.08
N LEU A 143 -10.32 22.85 -8.69
CA LEU A 143 -11.08 21.84 -9.43
C LEU A 143 -11.89 20.95 -8.47
N GLN A 144 -11.38 20.68 -7.26
CA GLN A 144 -12.13 20.01 -6.21
C GLN A 144 -13.38 20.81 -5.82
N ALA A 145 -13.23 22.11 -5.55
CA ALA A 145 -14.36 22.98 -5.23
C ALA A 145 -15.40 23.05 -6.36
N GLN A 146 -14.96 23.05 -7.63
CA GLN A 146 -15.87 23.00 -8.78
C GLN A 146 -16.65 21.68 -8.86
N LEU A 147 -15.99 20.53 -8.61
CA LEU A 147 -16.67 19.23 -8.56
C LEU A 147 -17.66 19.15 -7.41
N GLU A 148 -17.30 19.67 -6.23
CA GLU A 148 -18.18 19.73 -5.07
C GLU A 148 -19.41 20.60 -5.33
N ALA A 149 -19.23 21.79 -5.92
CA ALA A 149 -20.33 22.66 -6.32
C ALA A 149 -21.26 21.97 -7.33
N LEU A 150 -20.68 21.28 -8.32
CA LEU A 150 -21.44 20.56 -9.32
C LEU A 150 -22.23 19.36 -8.74
N ASN A 151 -21.66 18.66 -7.75
CA ASN A 151 -22.37 17.61 -7.03
C ASN A 151 -23.52 18.18 -6.17
N GLN A 152 -23.35 19.37 -5.60
CA GLN A 152 -24.42 20.06 -4.87
C GLN A 152 -25.55 20.50 -5.83
N GLU A 153 -25.20 21.04 -6.99
CA GLU A 153 -26.17 21.41 -8.04
C GLU A 153 -27.00 20.20 -8.50
N GLU A 154 -26.36 19.05 -8.75
CA GLU A 154 -27.04 17.81 -9.13
C GLU A 154 -28.04 17.37 -8.06
N ARG A 155 -27.62 17.38 -6.79
CA ARG A 155 -28.46 17.00 -5.65
C ARG A 155 -29.67 17.93 -5.51
N GLU A 156 -29.46 19.23 -5.62
CA GLU A 156 -30.54 20.22 -5.50
C GLU A 156 -31.52 20.12 -6.67
N LEU A 157 -31.03 19.92 -7.89
CA LEU A 157 -31.88 19.71 -9.08
C LEU A 157 -32.77 18.47 -8.90
N LEU A 158 -32.19 17.33 -8.50
CA LEU A 158 -32.97 16.10 -8.27
C LEU A 158 -33.99 16.26 -7.14
N ARG A 159 -33.61 16.97 -6.06
CA ARG A 159 -34.53 17.31 -4.97
C ARG A 159 -35.71 18.14 -5.45
N GLN A 160 -35.47 19.15 -6.31
CA GLN A 160 -36.53 20.00 -6.87
C GLN A 160 -37.45 19.26 -7.86
N LEU A 161 -36.90 18.37 -8.68
CA LEU A 161 -37.66 17.64 -9.71
C LEU A 161 -38.54 16.53 -9.14
N LEU A 162 -38.02 15.79 -8.15
CA LEU A 162 -38.61 14.54 -7.69
C LEU A 162 -39.04 14.57 -6.21
N GLY A 163 -38.58 15.55 -5.42
CA GLY A 163 -38.90 15.64 -3.99
C GLY A 163 -38.34 14.50 -3.16
N ILE A 164 -37.31 13.81 -3.67
CA ILE A 164 -36.68 12.63 -3.05
C ILE A 164 -35.41 13.00 -2.30
N ASP A 165 -34.88 12.03 -1.55
CA ASP A 165 -33.51 12.06 -1.06
C ASP A 165 -32.55 11.71 -2.21
N PRO A 166 -31.82 12.69 -2.79
CA PRO A 166 -30.95 12.45 -3.93
C PRO A 166 -29.75 11.59 -3.56
N GLU A 167 -29.33 11.57 -2.29
CA GLU A 167 -28.10 10.92 -1.85
C GLU A 167 -28.22 9.39 -1.95
N ARG A 168 -29.38 8.85 -1.57
CA ARG A 168 -29.68 7.42 -1.70
C ARG A 168 -29.77 6.95 -3.14
N GLU A 169 -30.36 7.76 -4.02
CA GLU A 169 -30.53 7.37 -5.43
C GLU A 169 -29.21 7.50 -6.20
N LEU A 170 -28.44 8.56 -5.97
CA LEU A 170 -27.11 8.75 -6.56
C LEU A 170 -26.10 7.71 -6.06
N ALA A 171 -26.26 7.16 -4.85
CA ALA A 171 -25.42 6.05 -4.38
C ALA A 171 -25.51 4.80 -5.27
N ARG A 172 -26.61 4.62 -6.02
CA ARG A 172 -26.75 3.52 -7.01
C ARG A 172 -25.88 3.76 -8.25
N PHE A 173 -25.54 5.01 -8.50
CA PHE A 173 -24.66 5.46 -9.58
C PHE A 173 -23.28 5.83 -9.07
N ALA A 174 -22.90 5.39 -7.85
CA ALA A 174 -21.58 5.64 -7.28
C ALA A 174 -20.51 5.42 -8.37
N GLU A 175 -19.75 6.49 -8.64
CA GLU A 175 -18.95 6.61 -9.85
C GLU A 175 -18.09 5.37 -10.06
N GLU A 176 -18.29 4.68 -11.18
CA GLU A 176 -17.24 3.80 -11.66
C GLU A 176 -15.98 4.64 -11.92
N PRO A 177 -14.77 4.14 -11.63
CA PRO A 177 -13.50 4.87 -11.77
C PRO A 177 -13.12 5.30 -13.22
N GLN A 178 -14.06 5.29 -14.16
CA GLN A 178 -13.81 5.48 -15.59
C GLN A 178 -13.25 6.87 -15.91
N ALA A 179 -13.68 7.91 -15.19
CA ALA A 179 -13.15 9.27 -15.37
C ALA A 179 -11.67 9.41 -14.96
N ASP A 180 -11.20 8.57 -14.03
CA ASP A 180 -9.81 8.60 -13.58
C ASP A 180 -8.88 8.00 -14.64
N TRP A 181 -9.32 6.96 -15.36
CA TRP A 181 -8.52 6.34 -16.41
C TRP A 181 -8.35 7.23 -17.64
N ALA A 182 -9.40 7.96 -18.04
CA ALA A 182 -9.31 8.90 -19.16
C ALA A 182 -8.25 9.99 -18.90
N TRP A 183 -8.20 10.52 -17.68
CA TRP A 183 -7.16 11.45 -17.28
C TRP A 183 -5.79 10.76 -17.20
N ARG A 184 -5.66 9.61 -16.51
CA ARG A 184 -4.37 8.89 -16.39
C ARG A 184 -3.77 8.49 -17.74
N LEU A 185 -4.60 8.12 -18.70
CA LEU A 185 -4.18 7.63 -20.01
C LEU A 185 -4.16 8.74 -21.08
N SER A 186 -4.30 10.01 -20.71
CA SER A 186 -4.40 11.11 -21.70
C SER A 186 -3.13 11.34 -22.53
N PHE A 187 -2.01 10.71 -22.18
CA PHE A 187 -0.77 10.69 -22.96
C PHE A 187 -0.83 9.72 -24.15
N LEU A 188 -1.81 8.80 -24.17
CA LEU A 188 -2.06 7.86 -25.26
C LEU A 188 -3.08 8.43 -26.25
N PRO A 189 -3.05 8.00 -27.54
CA PRO A 189 -4.11 8.31 -28.50
C PRO A 189 -5.49 7.84 -28.01
N ALA A 190 -6.53 8.63 -28.27
CA ALA A 190 -7.90 8.35 -27.80
C ALA A 190 -8.40 6.94 -28.19
N GLU A 191 -8.05 6.48 -29.39
CA GLU A 191 -8.42 5.14 -29.88
C GLU A 191 -7.90 3.99 -29.00
N LYS A 192 -6.76 4.19 -28.32
CA LYS A 192 -6.11 3.17 -27.48
C LYS A 192 -6.49 3.31 -26.00
N GLN A 193 -6.95 4.47 -25.56
CA GLN A 193 -7.26 4.72 -24.15
C GLN A 193 -8.33 3.76 -23.63
N ASP A 194 -9.41 3.54 -24.38
CA ASP A 194 -10.49 2.65 -23.95
C ASP A 194 -10.04 1.20 -23.88
N ALA A 195 -9.29 0.72 -24.88
CA ALA A 195 -8.74 -0.63 -24.91
C ALA A 195 -7.78 -0.90 -23.74
N VAL A 196 -6.89 0.07 -23.45
CA VAL A 196 -5.98 -0.02 -22.30
C VAL A 196 -6.75 0.05 -20.98
N ALA A 197 -7.72 0.96 -20.84
CA ALA A 197 -8.51 1.08 -19.62
C ALA A 197 -9.30 -0.21 -19.31
N GLU A 198 -9.88 -0.84 -20.33
CA GLU A 198 -10.55 -2.14 -20.18
C GLU A 198 -9.59 -3.26 -19.77
N LEU A 199 -8.42 -3.32 -20.41
CA LEU A 199 -7.36 -4.27 -20.06
C LEU A 199 -6.94 -4.13 -18.58
N LEU A 200 -6.69 -2.90 -18.14
CA LEU A 200 -6.28 -2.61 -16.76
C LEU A 200 -7.37 -3.01 -15.77
N ARG A 201 -8.63 -2.65 -16.01
CA ARG A 201 -9.75 -3.08 -15.16
C ARG A 201 -9.90 -4.60 -15.08
N ARG A 202 -9.62 -5.32 -16.16
CA ARG A 202 -9.65 -6.78 -16.15
C ARG A 202 -8.56 -7.35 -15.24
N TYR A 203 -7.33 -6.85 -15.37
CA TYR A 203 -6.22 -7.29 -14.53
C TYR A 203 -6.37 -6.88 -13.07
N GLU A 204 -6.88 -5.69 -12.78
CA GLU A 204 -7.20 -5.27 -11.41
C GLU A 204 -8.19 -6.22 -10.75
N ARG A 205 -9.24 -6.68 -11.46
CA ARG A 205 -10.18 -7.67 -10.93
C ARG A 205 -9.51 -9.02 -10.66
N LEU A 206 -8.60 -9.47 -11.54
CA LEU A 206 -7.85 -10.72 -11.33
C LEU A 206 -6.91 -10.63 -10.13
N GLU A 207 -6.13 -9.55 -10.04
CA GLU A 207 -5.23 -9.28 -8.91
C GLU A 207 -6.02 -9.19 -7.59
N GLN A 208 -7.17 -8.48 -7.59
CA GLN A 208 -8.05 -8.38 -6.43
C GLN A 208 -8.63 -9.72 -6.00
N GLU A 209 -8.93 -10.64 -6.92
CA GLU A 209 -9.41 -11.98 -6.58
C GLU A 209 -8.34 -12.78 -5.83
N VAL A 210 -7.08 -12.69 -6.28
CA VAL A 210 -5.95 -13.30 -5.57
C VAL A 210 -5.82 -12.72 -4.16
N HIS A 211 -5.84 -11.39 -4.02
CA HIS A 211 -5.77 -10.74 -2.72
C HIS A 211 -6.97 -11.09 -1.81
N ARG A 212 -8.17 -11.22 -2.37
CA ARG A 212 -9.38 -11.59 -1.64
C ARG A 212 -9.25 -13.01 -1.09
N ARG A 213 -8.81 -13.96 -1.93
CA ARG A 213 -8.57 -15.35 -1.54
C ARG A 213 -7.48 -15.47 -0.46
N ALA A 214 -6.44 -14.64 -0.54
CA ALA A 214 -5.34 -14.63 0.41
C ALA A 214 -5.74 -14.10 1.80
N HIS A 215 -6.90 -13.43 1.95
CA HIS A 215 -7.37 -12.85 3.22
C HIS A 215 -6.30 -12.02 3.98
N GLY A 216 -5.44 -11.32 3.24
CA GLY A 216 -4.37 -10.49 3.80
C GLY A 216 -3.02 -11.21 4.03
N LEU A 217 -2.94 -12.53 3.84
CA LEU A 217 -1.69 -13.29 3.96
C LEU A 217 -1.34 -13.97 2.62
N LEU A 218 -0.41 -13.36 1.88
CA LEU A 218 0.03 -13.88 0.59
C LEU A 218 1.03 -15.03 0.76
N LEU A 219 0.68 -16.21 0.25
CA LEU A 219 1.58 -17.36 0.17
C LEU A 219 2.47 -17.28 -1.08
N ASP A 220 3.50 -18.13 -1.16
CA ASP A 220 4.41 -18.19 -2.32
C ASP A 220 3.69 -18.51 -3.63
N GLU A 221 2.57 -19.24 -3.57
CA GLU A 221 1.70 -19.53 -4.72
C GLU A 221 0.98 -18.27 -5.19
N ASP A 222 0.37 -17.51 -4.29
CA ASP A 222 -0.32 -16.25 -4.62
C ASP A 222 0.67 -15.21 -5.18
N GLN A 223 1.88 -15.14 -4.61
CA GLN A 223 2.93 -14.26 -5.12
C GLN A 223 3.39 -14.67 -6.53
N ARG A 224 3.48 -15.98 -6.81
CA ARG A 224 3.80 -16.49 -8.17
C ARG A 224 2.70 -16.14 -9.15
N GLU A 225 1.44 -16.30 -8.75
CA GLU A 225 0.28 -15.94 -9.57
C GLU A 225 0.24 -14.44 -9.88
N LEU A 226 0.45 -13.56 -8.89
CA LEU A 226 0.54 -12.12 -9.09
C LEU A 226 1.67 -11.73 -10.06
N ARG A 227 2.84 -12.40 -9.98
CA ARG A 227 3.93 -12.19 -10.95
C ARG A 227 3.55 -12.63 -12.36
N GLN A 228 2.84 -13.74 -12.50
CA GLN A 228 2.35 -14.21 -13.80
C GLN A 228 1.31 -13.25 -14.38
N LEU A 229 0.37 -12.77 -13.57
CA LEU A 229 -0.60 -11.74 -13.98
C LEU A 229 0.09 -10.46 -14.43
N ALA A 230 1.12 -10.00 -13.71
CA ALA A 230 1.90 -8.83 -14.10
C ALA A 230 2.60 -9.02 -15.47
N ARG A 231 3.25 -10.17 -15.69
CA ARG A 231 3.90 -10.51 -16.98
C ARG A 231 2.88 -10.61 -18.12
N ALA A 232 1.72 -11.23 -17.88
CA ALA A 232 0.66 -11.35 -18.87
C ALA A 232 0.06 -9.97 -19.23
N LYS A 233 -0.16 -9.11 -18.23
CA LYS A 233 -0.61 -7.72 -18.42
C LYS A 233 0.34 -6.94 -19.30
N GLU A 234 1.64 -7.02 -19.04
CA GLU A 234 2.66 -6.34 -19.85
C GLU A 234 2.72 -6.87 -21.28
N ALA A 235 2.63 -8.19 -21.46
CA ALA A 235 2.60 -8.81 -22.79
C ALA A 235 1.38 -8.41 -23.61
N GLU A 236 0.20 -8.27 -22.99
CA GLU A 236 -1.01 -7.79 -23.66
C GLU A 236 -0.97 -6.30 -23.94
N LEU A 237 -0.41 -5.49 -23.02
CA LEU A 237 -0.17 -4.07 -23.27
C LEU A 237 0.74 -3.86 -24.48
N ALA A 238 1.78 -4.68 -24.64
CA ALA A 238 2.70 -4.62 -25.78
C ALA A 238 2.06 -5.00 -27.13
N GLN A 239 0.88 -5.62 -27.14
CA GLN A 239 0.12 -5.89 -28.37
C GLN A 239 -0.76 -4.71 -28.79
N ILE A 240 -1.16 -3.85 -27.84
CA ILE A 240 -2.02 -2.68 -28.06
C ILE A 240 -1.18 -1.42 -28.29
N LEU A 241 -0.09 -1.29 -27.54
CA LEU A 241 0.78 -0.11 -27.51
C LEU A 241 2.00 -0.30 -28.41
N SER A 242 2.46 0.78 -29.03
CA SER A 242 3.79 0.80 -29.66
C SER A 242 4.88 0.70 -28.58
N PRO A 243 6.12 0.32 -28.93
CA PRO A 243 7.23 0.29 -27.98
C PRO A 243 7.42 1.61 -27.22
N GLU A 244 7.26 2.75 -27.91
CA GLU A 244 7.39 4.09 -27.33
C GLU A 244 6.22 4.42 -26.38
N GLU A 245 4.99 4.07 -26.76
CA GLU A 245 3.81 4.26 -25.91
C GLU A 245 3.88 3.37 -24.66
N LEU A 246 4.38 2.14 -24.81
CA LEU A 246 4.60 1.21 -23.71
C LEU A 246 5.67 1.75 -22.75
N GLU A 247 6.77 2.32 -23.24
CA GLU A 247 7.77 2.96 -22.40
C GLU A 247 7.16 4.10 -21.58
N GLN A 248 6.36 4.98 -22.21
CA GLN A 248 5.68 6.07 -21.52
C GLN A 248 4.71 5.55 -20.45
N TYR A 249 3.96 4.49 -20.76
CA TYR A 249 3.09 3.83 -19.79
C TYR A 249 3.90 3.28 -18.62
N GLN A 250 5.02 2.60 -18.89
CA GLN A 250 5.85 1.99 -17.87
C GLN A 250 6.52 3.03 -16.97
N LEU A 251 7.02 4.13 -17.53
CA LEU A 251 7.58 5.25 -16.77
C LEU A 251 6.55 5.86 -15.79
N ARG A 252 5.25 5.74 -16.08
CA ARG A 252 4.17 6.27 -15.24
C ARG A 252 3.65 5.24 -14.23
N TYR A 253 3.31 4.05 -14.70
CA TYR A 253 2.46 3.11 -13.95
C TYR A 253 3.10 1.75 -13.68
N SER A 254 4.34 1.50 -14.11
CA SER A 254 4.99 0.23 -13.78
C SER A 254 5.38 0.15 -12.29
N PRO A 255 5.45 -1.07 -11.72
CA PRO A 255 6.00 -1.27 -10.38
C PRO A 255 7.45 -0.77 -10.24
N VAL A 256 8.26 -0.86 -11.30
CA VAL A 256 9.62 -0.34 -11.33
C VAL A 256 9.62 1.18 -11.18
N ALA A 257 8.74 1.88 -11.90
CA ALA A 257 8.63 3.33 -11.80
C ALA A 257 8.22 3.76 -10.39
N ASP A 258 7.28 3.05 -9.75
CA ASP A 258 6.89 3.31 -8.37
C ASP A 258 8.08 3.13 -7.39
N LYS A 259 8.84 2.04 -7.53
CA LYS A 259 10.07 1.81 -6.75
C LYS A 259 11.08 2.94 -6.95
N VAL A 260 11.31 3.38 -8.18
CA VAL A 260 12.24 4.47 -8.50
C VAL A 260 11.77 5.79 -7.87
N ARG A 261 10.47 6.09 -7.91
CA ARG A 261 9.92 7.29 -7.25
C ARG A 261 10.15 7.28 -5.74
N HIS A 262 10.02 6.11 -5.12
CA HIS A 262 10.30 5.92 -3.70
C HIS A 262 11.80 6.02 -3.40
N LEU A 263 12.65 5.47 -4.27
CA LEU A 263 14.10 5.54 -4.16
C LEU A 263 14.62 6.98 -4.26
N LEU A 264 14.00 7.78 -5.14
CA LEU A 264 14.35 9.18 -5.36
C LEU A 264 13.59 10.13 -4.42
N GLU A 265 12.91 9.64 -3.39
CA GLU A 265 12.16 10.50 -2.47
C GLU A 265 13.09 11.47 -1.73
N GLY A 266 12.82 12.78 -1.83
CA GLY A 266 13.70 13.82 -1.28
C GLY A 266 14.89 14.19 -2.18
N PHE A 267 15.08 13.47 -3.29
CA PHE A 267 15.91 13.87 -4.40
C PHE A 267 15.02 14.63 -5.40
N ASN A 268 15.50 15.70 -6.03
CA ASN A 268 14.74 16.41 -7.05
C ASN A 268 15.30 16.02 -8.43
N PRO A 269 14.90 14.85 -8.99
CA PRO A 269 15.47 14.34 -10.22
C PRO A 269 15.05 15.18 -11.44
N THR A 270 15.95 15.28 -12.41
CA THR A 270 15.58 15.68 -13.77
C THR A 270 14.91 14.51 -14.50
N GLU A 271 14.27 14.79 -15.63
CA GLU A 271 13.69 13.74 -16.48
C GLU A 271 14.74 12.71 -16.92
N GLU A 272 15.91 13.18 -17.34
CA GLU A 272 17.02 12.32 -17.81
C GLU A 272 17.56 11.42 -16.69
N GLU A 273 17.71 11.98 -15.48
CA GLU A 273 18.14 11.22 -14.30
C GLU A 273 17.11 10.14 -13.95
N PHE A 274 15.82 10.48 -13.94
CA PHE A 274 14.75 9.52 -13.67
C PHE A 274 14.73 8.39 -14.70
N ARG A 275 14.79 8.71 -16.00
CA ARG A 275 14.80 7.70 -17.08
C ARG A 275 16.04 6.82 -17.02
N THR A 276 17.18 7.36 -16.60
CA THR A 276 18.41 6.58 -16.45
C THR A 276 18.29 5.61 -15.29
N VAL A 277 17.94 6.09 -14.09
CA VAL A 277 17.74 5.23 -12.91
C VAL A 277 16.66 4.17 -13.18
N PHE A 278 15.57 4.56 -13.85
CA PHE A 278 14.52 3.62 -14.26
C PHE A 278 15.02 2.47 -15.12
N ARG A 279 15.85 2.74 -16.14
CA ARG A 279 16.42 1.69 -17.01
C ARG A 279 17.36 0.76 -16.23
N LEU A 280 18.17 1.30 -15.32
CA LEU A 280 19.04 0.49 -14.46
C LEU A 280 18.21 -0.43 -13.54
N CYS A 281 17.21 0.12 -12.86
CA CYS A 281 16.32 -0.67 -11.99
C CYS A 281 15.52 -1.73 -12.76
N LYS A 282 15.05 -1.41 -13.97
CA LYS A 282 14.30 -2.35 -14.83
C LYS A 282 15.18 -3.54 -15.23
N THR A 283 16.41 -3.27 -15.70
CA THR A 283 17.37 -4.31 -16.11
C THR A 283 17.69 -5.25 -14.93
N LEU A 284 17.87 -4.68 -13.73
CA LEU A 284 18.12 -5.47 -12.52
C LEU A 284 16.92 -6.36 -12.16
N GLU A 285 15.70 -5.84 -12.23
CA GLU A 285 14.49 -6.58 -11.88
C GLU A 285 14.22 -7.73 -12.86
N GLU A 286 14.52 -7.54 -14.14
CA GLU A 286 14.49 -8.60 -15.15
C GLU A 286 15.49 -9.73 -14.82
N GLN A 287 16.72 -9.38 -14.44
CA GLN A 287 17.74 -10.36 -14.03
C GLN A 287 17.34 -11.13 -12.76
N LEU A 288 16.81 -10.43 -11.75
CA LEU A 288 16.40 -11.04 -10.48
C LEU A 288 15.09 -11.84 -10.59
N GLY A 289 14.18 -11.41 -11.46
CA GLY A 289 12.88 -12.06 -11.67
C GLY A 289 13.00 -13.48 -12.22
N ASP A 290 14.05 -13.76 -12.98
CA ASP A 290 14.31 -15.08 -13.55
C ASP A 290 15.02 -16.03 -12.56
N GLU A 291 15.77 -15.51 -11.57
CA GLU A 291 16.41 -16.32 -10.53
C GLU A 291 15.50 -16.64 -9.33
N SER A 292 14.41 -15.88 -9.12
CA SER A 292 13.53 -15.99 -7.95
C SER A 292 12.55 -17.19 -7.97
N ALA A 293 12.62 -18.09 -8.95
CA ALA A 293 11.67 -19.18 -9.13
C ALA A 293 11.98 -20.48 -8.36
N SER A 294 13.11 -20.57 -7.65
CA SER A 294 13.56 -21.80 -6.98
C SER A 294 13.29 -21.80 -5.47
N THR A 295 12.69 -22.87 -4.96
CA THR A 295 12.14 -22.99 -3.59
C THR A 295 13.04 -23.76 -2.60
N ASP A 296 14.34 -23.88 -2.87
CA ASP A 296 15.26 -24.66 -2.03
C ASP A 296 15.90 -23.82 -0.91
N GLY A 297 15.79 -24.29 0.34
CA GLY A 297 16.27 -23.56 1.53
C GLY A 297 17.80 -23.32 1.59
N LYS A 298 18.61 -24.10 0.87
CA LYS A 298 20.07 -23.85 0.72
C LYS A 298 20.39 -22.75 -0.28
N GLN A 299 19.44 -22.36 -1.13
CA GLN A 299 19.58 -21.25 -2.07
C GLN A 299 19.14 -19.92 -1.46
N ALA A 300 18.61 -19.89 -0.23
CA ALA A 300 18.20 -18.66 0.45
C ALA A 300 19.39 -17.74 0.77
N GLU A 301 20.52 -18.29 1.22
CA GLU A 301 21.74 -17.53 1.46
C GLU A 301 22.36 -17.05 0.15
N ALA A 302 22.46 -17.92 -0.86
CA ALA A 302 22.95 -17.56 -2.19
C ALA A 302 22.09 -16.46 -2.85
N ARG A 303 20.76 -16.53 -2.69
CA ARG A 303 19.82 -15.50 -3.15
C ARG A 303 20.00 -14.19 -2.40
N THR A 304 20.22 -14.24 -1.09
CA THR A 304 20.46 -13.03 -0.29
C THR A 304 21.76 -12.36 -0.72
N GLN A 305 22.81 -13.15 -0.98
CA GLN A 305 24.08 -12.64 -1.50
C GLN A 305 23.92 -12.07 -2.91
N ALA A 306 23.21 -12.76 -3.81
CA ALA A 306 22.93 -12.26 -5.17
C ALA A 306 22.14 -10.95 -5.13
N LEU A 307 21.12 -10.83 -4.27
CA LEU A 307 20.37 -9.59 -4.07
C LEU A 307 21.24 -8.46 -3.52
N GLN A 308 22.15 -8.75 -2.59
CA GLN A 308 23.08 -7.76 -2.05
C GLN A 308 24.07 -7.29 -3.13
N GLN A 309 24.61 -8.21 -3.92
CA GLN A 309 25.52 -7.90 -5.03
C GLN A 309 24.81 -7.08 -6.11
N ALA A 310 23.59 -7.49 -6.49
CA ALA A 310 22.74 -6.76 -7.43
C ALA A 310 22.45 -5.33 -6.96
N LYS A 311 22.12 -5.15 -5.66
CA LYS A 311 21.92 -3.82 -5.07
C LYS A 311 23.19 -2.98 -5.06
N ALA A 312 24.34 -3.58 -4.72
CA ALA A 312 25.62 -2.87 -4.71
C ALA A 312 26.05 -2.45 -6.12
N ALA A 313 25.84 -3.32 -7.12
CA ALA A 313 26.09 -3.01 -8.52
C ALA A 313 25.18 -1.87 -9.02
N LEU A 314 23.89 -1.92 -8.70
CA LEU A 314 22.94 -0.85 -9.04
C LEU A 314 23.37 0.49 -8.42
N GLU A 315 23.78 0.50 -7.16
CA GLU A 315 24.22 1.72 -6.47
C GLU A 315 25.47 2.33 -7.13
N GLU A 316 26.39 1.48 -7.59
CA GLU A 316 27.58 1.91 -8.33
C GLU A 316 27.24 2.46 -9.72
N GLU A 317 26.31 1.82 -10.45
CA GLU A 317 25.82 2.31 -11.74
C GLU A 317 25.07 3.65 -11.59
N ILE A 318 24.26 3.81 -10.53
CA ILE A 318 23.61 5.08 -10.19
C ILE A 318 24.66 6.15 -9.88
N ARG A 319 25.71 5.82 -9.12
CA ARG A 319 26.80 6.74 -8.81
C ARG A 319 27.52 7.22 -10.08
N GLN A 320 27.78 6.32 -11.02
CA GLN A 320 28.42 6.66 -12.29
C GLN A 320 27.49 7.50 -13.18
N ALA A 321 26.20 7.18 -13.23
CA ALA A 321 25.20 7.89 -14.03
C ALA A 321 24.92 9.32 -13.53
N LEU A 322 24.80 9.51 -12.22
CA LEU A 322 24.51 10.82 -11.60
C LEU A 322 25.76 11.69 -11.46
N GLY A 323 26.94 11.08 -11.35
CA GLY A 323 28.19 11.76 -11.03
C GLY A 323 28.27 12.16 -9.54
N PRO A 324 29.46 12.60 -9.07
CA PRO A 324 29.76 12.70 -7.65
C PRO A 324 28.89 13.71 -6.88
N SER A 325 28.54 14.85 -7.49
CA SER A 325 27.75 15.90 -6.83
C SER A 325 26.30 15.44 -6.63
N ARG A 326 25.64 14.99 -7.69
CA ARG A 326 24.24 14.56 -7.63
C ARG A 326 24.09 13.26 -6.83
N TYR A 327 25.09 12.38 -6.90
CA TYR A 327 25.11 11.18 -6.07
C TYR A 327 25.17 11.51 -4.56
N ALA A 328 25.91 12.55 -4.15
CA ALA A 328 25.90 12.99 -2.75
C ALA A 328 24.52 13.51 -2.30
N GLU A 329 23.79 14.20 -3.19
CA GLU A 329 22.40 14.61 -2.92
C GLU A 329 21.45 13.41 -2.82
N TYR A 330 21.62 12.43 -3.72
CA TYR A 330 20.87 11.18 -3.70
C TYR A 330 21.12 10.38 -2.41
N GLN A 331 22.37 10.24 -1.98
CA GLN A 331 22.71 9.60 -0.70
C GLN A 331 22.09 10.32 0.49
N ARG A 332 22.10 11.66 0.47
CA ARG A 332 21.44 12.47 1.50
C ARG A 332 19.92 12.23 1.51
N ALA A 333 19.29 12.08 0.35
CA ALA A 333 17.87 11.81 0.22
C ALA A 333 17.45 10.43 0.78
N GLN A 334 18.36 9.46 0.82
CA GLN A 334 18.07 8.15 1.45
C GLN A 334 17.98 8.22 2.98
N ASP A 335 18.56 9.24 3.62
CA ASP A 335 18.53 9.40 5.08
C ASP A 335 17.11 9.78 5.56
N GLU A 336 16.54 8.95 6.44
CA GLU A 336 15.17 9.17 6.95
C GLU A 336 15.04 10.47 7.74
N ASP A 337 16.08 10.85 8.49
CA ASP A 337 16.06 12.06 9.30
C ASP A 337 16.09 13.31 8.41
N TYR A 338 16.79 13.23 7.28
CA TYR A 338 16.78 14.30 6.27
C TYR A 338 15.41 14.42 5.59
N ARG A 339 14.80 13.29 5.19
CA ARG A 339 13.45 13.30 4.59
C ARG A 339 12.40 13.89 5.53
N ALA A 340 12.47 13.58 6.82
CA ALA A 340 11.59 14.17 7.83
C ALA A 340 11.77 15.70 7.93
N LEU A 341 13.01 16.19 7.85
CA LEU A 341 13.27 17.64 7.82
C LEU A 341 12.72 18.32 6.57
N LEU A 342 12.82 17.70 5.39
CA LEU A 342 12.22 18.24 4.18
C LEU A 342 10.69 18.34 4.28
N GLN A 343 10.04 17.32 4.86
CA GLN A 343 8.60 17.34 5.08
C GLN A 343 8.19 18.44 6.08
N LEU A 344 8.96 18.63 7.15
CA LEU A 344 8.72 19.71 8.10
C LEU A 344 8.97 21.09 7.48
N ALA A 345 10.02 21.21 6.66
CA ALA A 345 10.32 22.44 5.96
C ALA A 345 9.16 22.83 5.02
N ALA A 346 8.64 21.88 4.24
CA ALA A 346 7.47 22.09 3.39
C ALA A 346 6.21 22.45 4.20
N ARG A 347 6.02 21.85 5.38
CA ARG A 347 4.83 22.11 6.23
C ARG A 347 4.86 23.47 6.93
N PHE A 348 6.05 23.96 7.28
CA PHE A 348 6.25 25.19 8.04
C PHE A 348 6.80 26.34 7.17
N ASP A 349 6.77 26.19 5.84
CA ASP A 349 7.27 27.16 4.87
C ASP A 349 8.72 27.61 5.14
N LEU A 350 9.57 26.68 5.57
CA LEU A 350 10.99 26.93 5.79
C LEU A 350 11.78 26.79 4.49
N ASP A 351 12.89 27.52 4.39
CA ASP A 351 13.86 27.34 3.32
C ASP A 351 14.39 25.87 3.32
N PRO A 352 14.26 25.12 2.20
CA PRO A 352 14.80 23.76 2.09
C PRO A 352 16.30 23.65 2.39
N GLN A 353 17.07 24.74 2.26
CA GLN A 353 18.48 24.77 2.64
C GLN A 353 18.70 24.49 4.14
N ILE A 354 17.71 24.78 4.99
CA ILE A 354 17.79 24.50 6.43
C ILE A 354 17.92 22.99 6.66
N ALA A 355 17.16 22.16 5.93
CA ALA A 355 17.29 20.71 6.03
C ALA A 355 18.71 20.25 5.64
N GLY A 356 19.29 20.86 4.60
CA GLY A 356 20.68 20.60 4.19
C GLY A 356 21.69 20.93 5.28
N ARG A 357 21.57 22.12 5.90
CA ARG A 357 22.46 22.55 6.98
C ARG A 357 22.36 21.65 8.21
N VAL A 358 21.15 21.25 8.62
CA VAL A 358 20.96 20.33 9.75
C VAL A 358 21.58 18.97 9.45
N TYR A 359 21.49 18.49 8.21
CA TYR A 359 22.16 17.25 7.78
C TYR A 359 23.69 17.37 7.85
N ASP A 360 24.26 18.49 7.41
CA ASP A 360 25.70 18.72 7.51
C ASP A 360 26.16 18.76 8.97
N MET A 361 25.37 19.38 9.86
CA MET A 361 25.60 19.39 11.30
C MET A 361 25.53 17.98 11.90
N LYS A 362 24.57 17.15 11.47
CA LYS A 362 24.48 15.74 11.85
C LYS A 362 25.76 14.99 11.47
N ARG A 363 26.23 15.12 10.23
CA ARG A 363 27.47 14.48 9.78
C ARG A 363 28.69 14.95 10.57
N ALA A 364 28.82 16.25 10.82
CA ALA A 364 29.91 16.81 11.61
C ALA A 364 29.89 16.28 13.06
N ALA A 365 28.73 16.23 13.70
CA ALA A 365 28.58 15.71 15.05
C ALA A 365 28.86 14.21 15.13
N GLN A 366 28.46 13.43 14.13
CA GLN A 366 28.80 12.00 14.03
C GLN A 366 30.31 11.77 13.86
N GLN A 367 30.99 12.60 13.06
CA GLN A 367 32.45 12.54 12.93
C GLN A 367 33.16 12.91 14.24
N GLN A 368 32.68 13.93 14.96
CA GLN A 368 33.20 14.30 16.28
C GLN A 368 32.99 13.19 17.31
N LYS A 369 31.80 12.57 17.32
CA LYS A 369 31.52 11.39 18.15
C LYS A 369 32.53 10.28 17.85
N GLN A 370 32.76 9.98 16.57
CA GLN A 370 33.72 8.94 16.20
C GLN A 370 35.13 9.28 16.66
N ALA A 371 35.58 10.53 16.51
CA ALA A 371 36.88 10.98 16.99
C ALA A 371 37.05 10.79 18.50
N VAL A 372 36.04 11.17 19.30
CA VAL A 372 36.00 10.96 20.76
C VAL A 372 36.01 9.47 21.11
N LEU A 373 35.34 8.63 20.32
CA LEU A 373 35.33 7.18 20.51
C LEU A 373 36.65 6.49 20.10
N THR A 374 37.43 7.08 19.21
CA THR A 374 38.72 6.51 18.78
C THR A 374 39.92 7.07 19.56
N ASP A 375 39.75 8.14 20.34
CA ASP A 375 40.84 8.75 21.10
C ASP A 375 41.29 7.82 22.24
N PRO A 376 42.53 7.33 22.25
CA PRO A 376 43.05 6.48 23.32
C PRO A 376 43.38 7.24 24.61
N ASN A 377 43.42 8.58 24.58
CA ASN A 377 43.82 9.39 25.73
C ASN A 377 42.66 9.77 26.66
N LEU A 378 41.41 9.48 26.26
CA LEU A 378 40.22 9.79 27.05
C LEU A 378 39.78 8.62 27.91
N THR A 379 39.62 8.86 29.22
CA THR A 379 38.97 7.90 30.13
C THR A 379 37.49 7.72 29.78
N ASP A 380 36.86 6.64 30.26
CA ASP A 380 35.44 6.39 29.99
C ASP A 380 34.52 7.51 30.50
N GLU A 381 34.85 8.11 31.65
CA GLU A 381 34.13 9.26 32.19
C GLU A 381 34.31 10.51 31.33
N GLN A 382 35.54 10.81 30.91
CA GLN A 382 35.84 11.95 30.04
C GLN A 382 35.18 11.79 28.66
N ARG A 383 35.18 10.58 28.13
CA ARG A 383 34.52 10.21 26.87
C ARG A 383 33.01 10.42 26.96
N ARG A 384 32.37 9.96 28.04
CA ARG A 384 30.93 10.19 28.27
C ARG A 384 30.61 11.68 28.40
N ALA A 385 31.41 12.44 29.14
CA ALA A 385 31.23 13.89 29.28
C ALA A 385 31.40 14.63 27.93
N ALA A 386 32.41 14.26 27.14
CA ALA A 386 32.64 14.83 25.82
C ALA A 386 31.48 14.54 24.85
N LEU A 387 30.95 13.31 24.83
CA LEU A 387 29.79 12.95 24.00
C LEU A 387 28.52 13.71 24.42
N GLN A 388 28.30 13.90 25.72
CA GLN A 388 27.19 14.73 26.22
C GLN A 388 27.33 16.18 25.79
N ALA A 389 28.54 16.75 25.83
CA ALA A 389 28.80 18.11 25.37
C ALA A 389 28.54 18.26 23.86
N VAL A 390 29.03 17.33 23.04
CA VAL A 390 28.76 17.32 21.57
C VAL A 390 27.26 17.25 21.30
N ALA A 391 26.53 16.37 22.00
CA ALA A 391 25.08 16.24 21.83
C ALA A 391 24.32 17.50 22.28
N ALA A 392 24.70 18.11 23.41
CA ALA A 392 24.07 19.32 23.94
C ALA A 392 24.27 20.53 23.01
N GLU A 393 25.50 20.71 22.51
CA GLU A 393 25.82 21.79 21.56
C GLU A 393 25.08 21.58 20.24
N THR A 394 25.14 20.37 19.67
CA THR A 394 24.44 20.04 18.42
C THR A 394 22.94 20.28 18.55
N LYS A 395 22.33 19.85 19.66
CA LYS A 395 20.90 20.08 19.94
C LYS A 395 20.58 21.57 19.94
N ARG A 396 21.39 22.37 20.63
CA ARG A 396 21.19 23.82 20.74
C ARG A 396 21.27 24.47 19.35
N SER A 397 22.33 24.20 18.61
CA SER A 397 22.54 24.78 17.28
C SER A 397 21.45 24.37 16.30
N VAL A 398 20.99 23.12 16.32
CA VAL A 398 19.88 22.66 15.46
C VAL A 398 18.58 23.38 15.86
N ALA A 399 18.26 23.45 17.15
CA ALA A 399 17.05 24.12 17.63
C ALA A 399 17.02 25.63 17.32
N GLU A 400 18.16 26.31 17.41
CA GLU A 400 18.31 27.71 17.01
C GLU A 400 18.09 27.90 15.50
N LEU A 401 18.56 26.95 14.67
CA LEU A 401 18.44 27.03 13.22
C LEU A 401 17.03 26.75 12.70
N VAL A 402 16.35 25.71 13.22
CA VAL A 402 15.00 25.34 12.75
C VAL A 402 13.89 26.09 13.50
N GLY A 403 14.20 26.65 14.67
CA GLY A 403 13.23 27.28 15.57
C GLY A 403 12.51 26.27 16.48
N GLU A 404 12.08 26.74 17.65
CA GLU A 404 11.55 25.89 18.74
C GLU A 404 10.35 25.03 18.32
N ARG A 405 9.42 25.60 17.53
CA ARG A 405 8.22 24.90 17.08
C ARG A 405 8.56 23.72 16.16
N VAL A 406 9.48 23.91 15.24
CA VAL A 406 9.91 22.89 14.27
C VAL A 406 10.78 21.86 14.96
N TRP A 407 11.67 22.30 15.87
CA TRP A 407 12.47 21.42 16.71
C TRP A 407 11.59 20.45 17.53
N ASN A 408 10.53 20.95 18.15
CA ASN A 408 9.60 20.12 18.93
C ASN A 408 8.85 19.10 18.06
N ALA A 409 8.53 19.44 16.81
CA ALA A 409 7.93 18.50 15.86
C ALA A 409 8.96 17.48 15.35
N TYR A 410 10.16 17.94 15.02
CA TYR A 410 11.26 17.11 14.56
C TYR A 410 11.71 16.10 15.61
N GLY A 411 11.84 16.51 16.87
CA GLY A 411 12.19 15.64 17.99
C GLY A 411 11.26 14.44 18.15
N LYS A 412 9.98 14.57 17.76
CA LYS A 412 9.00 13.47 17.79
C LYS A 412 9.04 12.55 16.57
N LEU A 413 9.48 13.07 15.43
CA LEU A 413 9.47 12.36 14.14
C LEU A 413 10.81 11.69 13.84
N ALA A 414 11.92 12.40 14.01
CA ALA A 414 13.24 11.99 13.52
C ALA A 414 14.43 12.64 14.27
N GLY A 415 14.22 13.10 15.52
CA GLY A 415 15.28 13.71 16.34
C GLY A 415 16.08 12.71 17.19
N GLN A 416 15.89 11.40 16.98
CA GLN A 416 16.46 10.36 17.83
C GLN A 416 17.99 10.29 17.73
N TRP A 417 18.55 10.60 16.55
CA TRP A 417 19.99 10.57 16.32
C TRP A 417 20.77 11.51 17.25
N ILE A 418 20.17 12.62 17.72
CA ILE A 418 20.80 13.53 18.68
C ILE A 418 20.92 12.89 20.06
N GLN A 419 19.94 12.09 20.46
CA GLN A 419 20.02 11.31 21.70
C GLN A 419 21.09 10.22 21.57
N ASP A 420 21.20 9.62 20.39
CA ASP A 420 22.22 8.61 20.13
C ASP A 420 23.63 9.19 20.10
N LEU A 421 23.81 10.48 19.79
CA LEU A 421 25.12 11.14 19.94
C LEU A 421 25.64 11.08 21.38
N ALA A 422 24.75 11.25 22.37
CA ALA A 422 25.11 11.22 23.79
C ALA A 422 25.40 9.82 24.33
N LYS A 423 24.97 8.76 23.63
CA LYS A 423 25.19 7.37 24.04
C LYS A 423 26.60 6.92 23.64
N ALA A 424 27.42 6.60 24.65
CA ALA A 424 28.61 5.78 24.45
C ALA A 424 28.18 4.33 24.17
N PRO A 425 28.89 3.58 23.30
CA PRO A 425 28.69 2.14 23.24
C PRO A 425 28.90 1.57 24.64
N GLU A 426 27.95 0.77 25.11
CA GLU A 426 28.14 -0.03 26.32
C GLU A 426 29.25 -1.02 25.99
N LEU A 427 30.47 -0.68 26.40
CA LEU A 427 31.54 -1.65 26.48
C LEU A 427 31.02 -2.66 27.50
N GLU A 428 30.54 -3.82 27.03
CA GLU A 428 30.48 -4.98 27.90
C GLU A 428 31.81 -5.00 28.64
N PRO A 429 31.81 -5.10 29.99
CA PRO A 429 33.06 -5.17 30.70
C PRO A 429 33.84 -6.27 30.01
N ARG A 430 35.00 -5.93 29.43
CA ARG A 430 36.00 -6.93 29.12
C ARG A 430 36.16 -7.63 30.45
N GLU A 431 35.58 -8.81 30.60
CA GLU A 431 36.10 -9.77 31.54
C GLU A 431 37.57 -9.84 31.14
N VAL A 432 38.38 -9.14 31.92
CA VAL A 432 39.78 -9.44 32.00
C VAL A 432 39.72 -10.90 32.42
N GLN A 433 39.83 -11.80 31.44
CA GLN A 433 40.28 -13.15 31.72
C GLN A 433 41.65 -12.91 32.34
N ILE A 434 41.65 -12.75 33.66
CA ILE A 434 42.80 -13.03 34.48
C ILE A 434 43.03 -14.49 34.10
N GLN A 435 43.95 -14.73 33.17
CA GLN A 435 44.59 -16.02 33.06
C GLN A 435 45.23 -16.21 34.42
N THR A 436 44.48 -16.83 35.33
CA THR A 436 45.05 -17.56 36.43
C THR A 436 45.89 -18.61 35.74
N VAL A 437 47.18 -18.33 35.58
CA VAL A 437 48.15 -19.35 35.22
C VAL A 437 47.92 -20.47 36.24
N PRO A 438 47.43 -21.64 35.84
CA PRO A 438 47.22 -22.71 36.78
C PRO A 438 48.61 -23.09 37.28
N VAL A 439 48.86 -22.88 38.57
CA VAL A 439 50.00 -23.50 39.24
C VAL A 439 49.90 -24.99 38.94
N PRO A 440 50.91 -25.63 38.33
CA PRO A 440 50.82 -27.02 37.95
C PRO A 440 50.65 -27.87 39.21
N VAL A 441 49.46 -28.45 39.35
CA VAL A 441 49.17 -29.46 40.36
C VAL A 441 50.01 -30.70 39.99
N PRO A 442 50.86 -31.22 40.87
CA PRO A 442 51.64 -32.42 40.56
C PRO A 442 50.67 -33.60 40.35
N VAL A 443 50.70 -34.14 39.14
CA VAL A 443 49.93 -35.33 38.72
C VAL A 443 50.52 -36.54 39.44
N PHE A 444 49.81 -37.08 40.42
CA PHE A 444 50.10 -38.40 40.97
C PHE A 444 49.59 -39.47 39.98
N PRO A 445 50.43 -40.46 39.59
CA PRO A 445 50.01 -41.53 38.68
C PRO A 445 48.98 -42.45 39.36
N PRO A 446 47.94 -42.92 38.65
CA PRO A 446 46.95 -43.81 39.22
C PRO A 446 47.53 -45.22 39.38
N GLY A 447 47.54 -45.75 40.61
CA GLY A 447 47.74 -47.18 40.85
C GLY A 447 48.55 -47.55 42.09
N ILE A 448 48.08 -47.20 43.29
CA ILE A 448 48.44 -47.91 44.54
C ILE A 448 47.22 -47.88 45.48
N PRO A 449 46.72 -49.02 45.98
CA PRO A 449 45.59 -49.06 46.92
C PRO A 449 45.97 -48.51 48.30
N PRO A 450 44.99 -47.99 49.08
CA PRO A 450 45.27 -47.29 50.34
C PRO A 450 45.81 -48.23 51.43
N PRO A 451 46.80 -47.79 52.24
CA PRO A 451 47.21 -48.50 53.44
C PRO A 451 46.20 -48.36 54.59
N PRO A 452 46.16 -49.30 55.56
CA PRO A 452 45.14 -49.37 56.60
C PRO A 452 45.31 -48.29 57.70
N PRO A 453 44.26 -48.01 58.49
CA PRO A 453 44.30 -46.92 59.49
C PRO A 453 45.10 -47.31 60.74
N GLY A 454 45.89 -46.37 61.24
CA GLY A 454 46.64 -46.43 62.50
C GLY A 454 46.73 -45.03 63.15
N PRO A 455 47.02 -44.95 64.46
CA PRO A 455 46.05 -44.44 65.44
C PRO A 455 46.28 -43.00 65.92
N PHE A 456 45.23 -42.50 66.58
CA PHE A 456 45.11 -41.27 67.35
C PHE A 456 46.33 -40.93 68.21
N ASP A 457 46.70 -39.65 68.22
CA ASP A 457 47.20 -38.96 69.42
C ASP A 457 46.78 -37.48 69.42
N VAL A 458 46.22 -37.09 70.56
CA VAL A 458 45.85 -35.75 71.09
C VAL A 458 46.86 -35.49 72.25
N PRO A 459 47.13 -34.31 72.87
CA PRO A 459 46.61 -32.91 72.86
C PRO A 459 47.80 -31.89 72.86
N PRO A 460 47.85 -30.73 73.59
CA PRO A 460 46.86 -29.76 74.13
C PRO A 460 47.10 -28.33 73.56
N GLY A 461 46.23 -27.32 73.63
CA GLY A 461 45.36 -26.84 74.71
C GLY A 461 45.94 -25.52 75.29
N LEU A 462 45.21 -24.39 75.18
CA LEU A 462 45.24 -23.14 75.97
C LEU A 462 44.38 -22.09 75.21
N ALA A 463 43.09 -21.95 75.50
CA ALA A 463 42.43 -21.18 76.58
C ALA A 463 41.86 -19.84 76.06
N PRO A 464 40.60 -19.47 76.38
CA PRO A 464 39.88 -18.33 75.82
C PRO A 464 39.78 -17.14 76.79
N THR A 465 39.44 -15.95 76.30
CA THR A 465 38.75 -14.93 77.09
C THR A 465 37.86 -14.03 76.23
N GLN A 466 36.58 -13.97 76.63
CA GLN A 466 35.60 -12.98 76.22
C GLN A 466 35.89 -11.63 76.91
N ARG A 467 35.57 -10.53 76.23
CA ARG A 467 34.64 -9.51 76.71
C ARG A 467 34.10 -8.68 75.55
#